data_AF-A0A1L8I4B7-F1
#
_entry.id   AF-A0A1L8I4B7-F1
#
_cell.length_a   1.000
_cell.length_b   1.000
_cell.length_c   1.000
_cell.angle_alpha   90.00
_cell.angle_beta   90.00
_cell.angle_gamma   90.00
#
_symmetry.space_group_name_H-M   'P 1'
#
loop_
_entity.id
_entity.type
_entity.pdbx_description
1 polymer ?
#
loop_
_entity_poly.entity_id
_entity_poly.type
_entity_poly.pdbx_seq_one_letter_code
_entity_poly.pdbx_strand_id
1 'polypeptide(L)'
;MGEGTDVELRLVNMMQWLVQQELDCVLKHYPNLCRCERCMLDIQAIALNSLSPHYVVSREGELLVKAEHLSFQRQADIHVALTKAIEIVQQRPRHGFQAAQSTEQSPEQRS
;
A
#
# COMPACT_ATOMS: atom_id res chain seq x y z
N MET A 1 -10.96 -40.71 15.87
CA MET A 1 -9.97 -39.66 16.22
C MET A 1 -9.78 -38.82 14.98
N GLY A 2 -10.63 -37.82 14.80
CA GLY A 2 -10.60 -36.94 13.65
C GLY A 2 -10.38 -35.53 14.15
N GLU A 3 -9.15 -35.06 14.07
CA GLU A 3 -8.83 -33.63 14.14
C GLU A 3 -7.92 -33.35 12.95
N GLY A 4 -8.50 -33.44 11.75
CA GLY A 4 -7.92 -32.80 10.59
C GLY A 4 -8.04 -31.30 10.82
N THR A 5 -6.94 -30.65 11.14
CA THR A 5 -6.89 -29.19 11.02
C THR A 5 -7.05 -28.89 9.54
N ASP A 6 -8.26 -28.48 9.14
CA ASP A 6 -8.49 -27.89 7.82
C ASP A 6 -7.72 -26.59 7.79
N VAL A 7 -6.44 -26.68 7.39
CA VAL A 7 -5.62 -25.50 7.23
C VAL A 7 -6.00 -24.88 5.90
N GLU A 8 -6.72 -23.77 5.96
CA GLU A 8 -7.17 -23.05 4.78
C GLU A 8 -5.95 -22.57 3.97
N LEU A 9 -5.82 -23.09 2.75
CA LEU A 9 -4.79 -22.68 1.81
C LEU A 9 -5.31 -21.52 0.98
N ARG A 10 -4.56 -20.41 0.98
CA ARG A 10 -4.89 -19.23 0.17
C ARG A 10 -3.76 -18.91 -0.81
N LEU A 11 -4.14 -18.54 -2.03
CA LEU A 11 -3.24 -17.97 -3.02
C LEU A 11 -3.04 -16.49 -2.72
N VAL A 12 -1.79 -16.08 -2.54
CA VAL A 12 -1.46 -14.75 -2.00
C VAL A 12 -0.26 -14.18 -2.75
N ASN A 13 -0.33 -12.89 -3.08
CA ASN A 13 0.83 -12.16 -3.60
C ASN A 13 1.69 -11.69 -2.44
N MET A 14 2.85 -12.31 -2.26
CA MET A 14 3.80 -11.97 -1.22
C MET A 14 4.28 -10.51 -1.32
N MET A 15 4.38 -9.96 -2.55
CA MET A 15 4.79 -8.58 -2.75
C MET A 15 3.82 -7.58 -2.15
N GLN A 16 2.53 -7.92 -2.08
CA GLN A 16 1.51 -7.05 -1.46
C GLN A 16 1.80 -6.82 0.02
N TRP A 17 2.13 -7.88 0.75
CA TRP A 17 2.50 -7.80 2.16
C TRP A 17 3.76 -6.98 2.38
N LEU A 18 4.79 -7.20 1.55
CA LEU A 18 6.07 -6.52 1.68
C LEU A 18 5.98 -5.03 1.35
N VAL A 19 5.23 -4.69 0.30
CA VAL A 19 4.93 -3.28 -0.04
C VAL A 19 4.24 -2.60 1.13
N GLN A 20 3.28 -3.27 1.78
CA GLN A 20 2.56 -2.71 2.93
C GLN A 20 3.50 -2.46 4.14
N GLN A 21 4.44 -3.37 4.41
CA GLN A 21 5.43 -3.19 5.47
C GLN A 21 6.40 -2.04 5.18
N GLU A 22 6.91 -1.94 3.96
CA GLU A 22 7.86 -0.90 3.57
C GLU A 22 7.20 0.47 3.41
N LEU A 23 5.92 0.51 3.03
CA LEU A 23 5.19 1.76 2.81
C LEU A 23 5.24 2.67 4.04
N ASP A 24 4.99 2.15 5.24
CA ASP A 24 5.04 2.94 6.47
C ASP A 24 6.42 3.54 6.75
N CYS A 25 7.49 2.83 6.39
CA CYS A 25 8.86 3.32 6.49
C CYS A 25 9.14 4.44 5.48
N VAL A 26 8.69 4.28 4.23
CA VAL A 26 8.88 5.29 3.19
C VAL A 26 8.08 6.56 3.51
N LEU A 27 6.83 6.44 3.94
CA LEU A 27 5.95 7.58 4.25
C LEU A 27 6.51 8.54 5.31
N LYS A 28 7.37 8.07 6.21
CA LYS A 28 8.04 8.92 7.22
C LYS A 28 8.92 9.99 6.57
N HIS A 29 9.43 9.74 5.36
CA HIS A 29 10.26 10.66 4.59
C HIS A 29 9.44 11.68 3.77
N TYR A 30 8.10 11.50 3.68
CA TYR A 30 7.20 12.34 2.89
C TYR A 30 6.10 12.94 3.78
N PRO A 31 6.41 13.91 4.66
CA PRO A 31 5.44 14.48 5.60
C PRO A 31 4.30 15.26 4.91
N ASN A 32 4.55 15.79 3.71
CA ASN A 32 3.59 16.61 2.96
C ASN A 32 2.68 15.79 2.02
N LEU A 33 2.82 14.46 1.99
CA LEU A 33 2.03 13.59 1.13
C LEU A 33 0.62 13.42 1.70
N CYS A 34 -0.40 13.44 0.84
CA CYS A 34 -1.75 13.11 1.28
C CYS A 34 -1.87 11.63 1.65
N ARG A 35 -2.43 11.37 2.84
CA ARG A 35 -2.62 10.03 3.40
C ARG A 35 -4.07 9.55 3.37
N CYS A 36 -4.93 10.15 2.53
CA CYS A 36 -6.28 9.64 2.35
C CYS A 36 -6.24 8.22 1.76
N GLU A 37 -7.24 7.41 2.06
CA GLU A 37 -7.33 6.01 1.62
C GLU A 37 -7.10 5.88 0.11
N ARG A 38 -7.66 6.78 -0.69
CA ARG A 38 -7.47 6.78 -2.15
C ARG A 38 -6.01 6.93 -2.56
N CYS A 39 -5.29 7.91 -2.01
CA CYS A 39 -3.88 8.13 -2.32
C CYS A 39 -3.03 6.94 -1.86
N MET A 40 -3.32 6.40 -0.67
CA MET A 40 -2.60 5.25 -0.13
C MET A 40 -2.79 4.00 -0.98
N LEU A 41 -4.00 3.75 -1.48
CA LEU A 41 -4.29 2.64 -2.39
C LEU A 41 -3.70 2.88 -3.78
N ASP A 42 -3.74 4.10 -4.30
CA ASP A 42 -3.13 4.43 -5.59
C ASP A 42 -1.60 4.23 -5.56
N ILE A 43 -0.92 4.61 -4.46
CA ILE A 43 0.52 4.36 -4.27
C ILE A 43 0.82 2.86 -4.31
N GLN A 44 0.09 2.07 -3.52
CA GLN A 44 0.27 0.62 -3.47
C GLN A 44 0.01 -0.03 -4.83
N ALA A 45 -1.05 0.39 -5.53
CA ALA A 45 -1.39 -0.14 -6.85
C ALA A 45 -0.30 0.17 -7.89
N ILE A 46 0.20 1.41 -7.93
CA ILE A 46 1.26 1.80 -8.86
C ILE A 46 2.55 1.03 -8.55
N ALA A 47 2.93 0.92 -7.27
CA ALA A 47 4.11 0.18 -6.86
C ALA A 47 4.00 -1.30 -7.24
N LEU A 48 2.89 -1.97 -6.89
CA LEU A 48 2.68 -3.39 -7.19
C LEU A 48 2.65 -3.69 -8.69
N ASN A 49 2.07 -2.79 -9.50
CA ASN A 49 2.06 -2.95 -10.96
C ASN A 49 3.45 -2.81 -11.59
N SER A 50 4.40 -2.17 -10.90
CA SER A 50 5.78 -2.04 -11.37
C SER A 50 6.69 -3.18 -10.91
N LEU A 51 6.25 -3.99 -9.95
CA LEU A 51 7.00 -5.09 -9.38
C LEU A 51 6.58 -6.41 -10.01
N SER A 52 7.52 -7.35 -10.13
CA SER A 52 7.17 -8.72 -10.52
C SER A 52 6.36 -9.37 -9.39
N PRO A 53 5.12 -9.82 -9.64
CA PRO A 53 4.31 -10.42 -8.60
C PRO A 53 4.93 -11.75 -8.16
N HIS A 54 4.82 -12.06 -6.88
CA HIS A 54 5.34 -13.32 -6.33
C HIS A 54 4.22 -14.04 -5.60
N TYR A 55 3.48 -14.87 -6.35
CA TYR A 55 2.37 -15.62 -5.81
C TYR A 55 2.85 -16.89 -5.13
N VAL A 56 2.37 -17.11 -3.91
CA VAL A 56 2.61 -18.33 -3.15
C VAL A 56 1.28 -18.88 -2.65
N VAL A 57 1.19 -20.20 -2.52
CA VAL A 57 0.11 -20.84 -1.78
C VAL A 57 0.60 -20.97 -0.34
N SER A 58 -0.11 -20.35 0.58
CA SER A 58 0.28 -20.34 1.99
C SER A 58 -0.89 -20.68 2.88
N ARG A 59 -0.57 -21.36 3.98
CA ARG A 59 -1.41 -21.46 5.16
C ARG A 59 -1.41 -20.11 5.86
N GLU A 60 -2.54 -19.73 6.47
CA GLU A 60 -2.67 -18.50 7.26
C GLU A 60 -1.62 -18.54 8.39
N GLY A 61 -0.58 -17.69 8.30
CA GLY A 61 0.57 -17.65 9.24
C GLY A 61 1.94 -18.00 8.66
N GLU A 62 2.03 -18.82 7.60
CA GLU A 62 3.34 -19.21 6.99
C GLU A 62 3.95 -18.11 6.10
N LEU A 63 3.13 -17.15 5.65
CA LEU A 63 3.57 -16.14 4.71
C LEU A 63 4.63 -15.21 5.30
N LEU A 64 4.51 -14.89 6.59
CA LEU A 64 5.45 -14.03 7.31
C LEU A 64 6.84 -14.67 7.37
N VAL A 65 6.91 -15.96 7.67
CA VAL A 65 8.17 -16.72 7.73
C VAL A 65 8.84 -16.78 6.35
N LYS A 66 8.05 -16.93 5.28
CA LYS A 66 8.59 -16.90 3.91
C LYS A 66 9.04 -15.49 3.50
N ALA A 67 8.41 -14.44 4.04
CA ALA A 67 8.75 -13.04 3.81
C ALA A 67 10.10 -12.63 4.39
N GLU A 68 10.50 -13.20 5.52
CA GLU A 68 11.79 -12.92 6.15
C GLU A 68 12.99 -13.36 5.30
N HIS A 69 12.81 -14.31 4.38
CA HIS A 69 13.85 -14.75 3.44
C HIS A 69 13.98 -13.85 2.21
N LEU A 70 13.60 -12.57 2.31
CA LEU A 70 13.74 -11.65 1.20
C LEU A 70 15.20 -11.35 0.89
N SER A 71 15.50 -11.26 -0.42
CA SER A 71 16.80 -10.78 -0.87
C SER A 71 16.84 -9.25 -0.73
N PHE A 72 18.02 -8.72 -0.42
CA PHE A 72 18.26 -7.26 -0.37
C PHE A 72 17.84 -6.54 -1.65
N GLN A 73 18.01 -7.20 -2.82
CA GLN A 73 17.56 -6.68 -4.11
C GLN A 73 16.05 -6.44 -4.15
N ARG A 74 15.23 -7.37 -3.63
CA ARG A 74 13.77 -7.20 -3.61
C ARG A 74 13.35 -6.04 -2.72
N GLN A 75 14.02 -5.85 -1.57
CA GLN A 75 13.75 -4.70 -0.70
C GLN A 75 14.09 -3.38 -1.40
N ALA A 76 15.24 -3.32 -2.08
CA ALA A 76 15.63 -2.15 -2.86
C ALA A 76 14.64 -1.85 -3.99
N ASP A 77 14.19 -2.87 -4.72
CA ASP A 77 13.21 -2.72 -5.81
C ASP A 77 11.86 -2.19 -5.28
N ILE A 78 11.38 -2.73 -4.16
CA ILE A 78 10.16 -2.25 -3.48
C ILE A 78 10.33 -0.78 -3.09
N HIS A 79 11.46 -0.43 -2.49
CA HIS A 79 11.72 0.94 -2.05
C HIS A 79 11.71 1.93 -3.24
N VAL A 80 12.38 1.57 -4.34
CA VAL A 80 12.38 2.37 -5.58
C VAL A 80 10.97 2.49 -6.17
N ALA A 81 10.21 1.39 -6.21
CA ALA A 81 8.85 1.38 -6.71
C ALA A 81 7.92 2.28 -5.88
N LEU A 82 8.01 2.20 -4.55
CA LEU A 82 7.24 3.05 -3.63
C LEU A 82 7.57 4.52 -3.78
N THR A 83 8.85 4.88 -3.83
CA THR A 83 9.30 6.27 -4.03
C THR A 83 8.75 6.85 -5.33
N LYS A 84 8.86 6.10 -6.45
CA LYS A 84 8.30 6.52 -7.74
C LYS A 84 6.77 6.64 -7.70
N ALA A 85 6.09 5.70 -7.06
CA ALA A 85 4.64 5.74 -6.92
C ALA A 85 4.17 6.97 -6.12
N ILE A 86 4.88 7.30 -5.03
CA ILE A 86 4.63 8.49 -4.23
C ILE A 86 4.79 9.76 -5.06
N GLU A 87 5.88 9.89 -5.82
CA GLU A 87 6.11 11.04 -6.71
C GLU A 87 4.98 11.21 -7.73
N ILE A 88 4.53 10.12 -8.36
CA ILE A 88 3.43 10.15 -9.33
C ILE A 88 2.13 10.62 -8.67
N VAL A 89 1.79 10.06 -7.51
CA VAL A 89 0.55 10.43 -6.79
C VAL A 89 0.62 11.84 -6.24
N GLN A 90 1.79 12.30 -5.79
CA GLN A 90 1.99 13.65 -5.31
C GLN A 90 1.85 14.70 -6.44
N GLN A 91 2.33 14.39 -7.64
CA GLN A 91 2.21 15.28 -8.81
C GLN A 91 0.78 15.31 -9.38
N ARG A 92 0.05 14.19 -9.31
CA ARG A 92 -1.29 14.05 -9.89
C ARG A 92 -2.22 13.29 -8.95
N PRO A 93 -2.59 13.88 -7.80
CA PRO A 93 -3.40 13.17 -6.85
C PRO A 93 -4.83 13.04 -7.36
N ARG A 94 -5.40 11.84 -7.25
CA ARG A 94 -6.77 11.53 -7.70
C ARG A 94 -7.82 11.69 -6.61
N HIS A 95 -7.41 12.08 -5.42
CA HIS A 95 -8.32 12.47 -4.36
C HIS A 95 -9.04 13.78 -4.73
N GLY A 96 -10.31 13.94 -4.39
CA GLY A 96 -11.08 15.14 -4.76
C GLY A 96 -12.44 14.86 -5.43
N PHE A 97 -12.67 13.64 -5.92
CA PHE A 97 -14.02 13.24 -6.36
C PHE A 97 -14.95 12.83 -5.19
N GLN A 98 -14.46 12.87 -3.94
CA GLN A 98 -15.24 12.65 -2.71
C GLN A 98 -14.94 13.71 -1.63
N ALA A 99 -14.77 14.97 -2.02
CA ALA A 99 -14.67 16.08 -1.07
C ALA A 99 -15.34 17.36 -1.58
N ALA A 100 -16.42 17.23 -2.36
CA ALA A 100 -17.30 18.35 -2.73
C ALA A 100 -18.52 18.46 -1.79
N GLN A 101 -18.35 18.16 -0.50
CA GLN A 101 -19.37 18.35 0.54
C GLN A 101 -18.71 18.83 1.84
N SER A 102 -18.08 20.01 1.82
CA SER A 102 -17.78 20.85 3.01
C SER A 102 -17.17 22.20 2.58
N THR A 103 -17.79 22.91 1.63
CA THR A 103 -17.53 24.35 1.43
C THR A 103 -18.84 25.05 1.08
N GLU A 104 -19.81 25.01 1.98
CA GLU A 104 -20.91 25.96 2.01
C GLU A 104 -21.01 26.47 3.45
N GLN A 105 -20.26 27.55 3.74
CA GLN A 105 -20.66 28.64 4.65
C GLN A 105 -19.55 29.71 4.74
N SER A 106 -19.61 30.65 3.81
CA SER A 106 -19.40 32.09 4.03
C SER A 106 -20.08 32.79 2.86
N PRO A 107 -20.79 33.92 3.04
CA PRO A 107 -20.24 35.09 3.74
C PRO A 107 -21.28 36.08 4.34
N GLU A 108 -21.31 36.30 5.66
CA GLU A 108 -21.88 37.52 6.28
C GLU A 108 -21.06 37.74 7.58
N GLN A 109 -20.45 38.87 7.90
CA GLN A 109 -21.00 40.22 7.86
C GLN A 109 -19.89 41.27 7.72
N ARG A 110 -20.20 42.22 6.84
CA ARG A 110 -19.64 43.56 6.75
C ARG A 110 -20.29 44.41 7.84
N SER A 111 -19.49 45.03 8.69
CA SER A 111 -19.83 46.26 9.44
C SER A 111 -18.54 46.99 9.75
#